data_AF-A0A256JLL1-F1
#
_entry.id   AF-A0A256JLL1-F1
#
_cell.length_a   1.000
_cell.length_b   1.000
_cell.length_c   1.000
_cell.angle_alpha   90.00
_cell.angle_beta   90.00
_cell.angle_gamma   90.00
#
_symmetry.space_group_name_H-M   'P 1'
#
loop_
_entity.id
_entity.type
_entity.pdbx_description
1 polymer ?
#
loop_
_entity_poly.entity_id
_entity_poly.type
_entity_poly.pdbx_seq_one_letter_code
_entity_poly.pdbx_strand_id
1 'polypeptide(L)'
;LSRLGPTEIHEFIQHCLEHDTGVEALDVGLKIHVDDGELQQTIYSMVARLMGDLAQIEHQQKLQRIRSGVRAAQSAGKWTGRPPAGFIVKDGYLRVDPAEFLHVREALTRVDRGE
;
A
#
# COMPACT_ATOMS: atom_id res chain seq x y z
N LEU A 1 2.31 -7.91 15.11
CA LEU A 1 2.98 -6.58 15.14
C LEU A 1 2.74 -5.71 13.89
N SER A 2 1.92 -6.15 12.94
CA SER A 2 1.74 -5.57 11.60
C SER A 2 1.17 -4.13 11.47
N ARG A 3 0.88 -3.41 12.57
CA ARG A 3 0.25 -2.06 12.53
C ARG A 3 1.10 -0.94 13.13
N LEU A 4 2.27 -1.28 13.65
CA LEU A 4 3.21 -0.35 14.25
C LEU A 4 4.42 -0.20 13.32
N GLY A 5 4.91 1.02 13.15
CA GLY A 5 6.15 1.33 12.47
C GLY A 5 7.38 0.83 13.25
N PRO A 6 8.58 0.85 12.63
CA PRO A 6 9.79 0.26 13.21
C PRO A 6 10.16 0.84 14.58
N THR A 7 10.00 2.15 14.76
CA THR A 7 10.24 2.85 16.03
C THR A 7 9.26 2.39 17.11
N GLU A 8 7.99 2.26 16.76
CA GLU A 8 6.91 1.91 17.68
C GLU A 8 6.99 0.43 18.10
N ILE A 9 7.48 -0.46 17.21
CA ILE A 9 7.79 -1.85 17.55
C ILE A 9 8.95 -1.91 18.54
N HIS A 10 10.01 -1.11 18.31
CA HIS A 10 11.15 -1.09 19.20
C HIS A 10 10.79 -0.55 20.59
N GLU A 11 10.07 0.58 20.65
CA GLU A 11 9.57 1.16 21.90
C GLU A 11 8.63 0.19 22.63
N PHE A 12 7.74 -0.50 21.91
CA PHE A 12 6.86 -1.50 22.50
C PHE A 12 7.62 -2.67 23.10
N ILE A 13 8.61 -3.23 22.39
CA ILE A 13 9.44 -4.34 22.91
C ILE A 13 10.24 -3.86 24.12
N GLN A 14 10.85 -2.68 24.05
CA GLN A 14 11.60 -2.11 25.17
C GLN A 14 10.70 -1.89 26.39
N HIS A 15 9.51 -1.33 26.20
CA HIS A 15 8.53 -1.14 27.27
C HIS A 15 8.10 -2.46 27.90
N CYS A 16 7.84 -3.51 27.11
CA CYS A 16 7.52 -4.82 27.65
C CYS A 16 8.67 -5.41 28.48
N LEU A 17 9.92 -5.23 28.03
CA LEU A 17 11.10 -5.68 28.77
C LEU A 17 11.30 -4.90 30.08
N GLU A 18 11.08 -3.58 30.08
CA GLU A 18 11.13 -2.74 31.28
C GLU A 18 10.07 -3.13 32.33
N HIS A 19 9.00 -3.80 31.90
CA HIS A 19 7.89 -4.25 32.74
C HIS A 19 7.85 -5.77 32.94
N ASP A 20 8.98 -6.47 32.79
CA ASP A 20 9.07 -7.92 32.99
C ASP A 20 7.98 -8.71 32.24
N THR A 21 7.69 -8.28 31.01
CA THR A 21 6.63 -8.85 30.17
C THR A 21 7.25 -9.51 28.93
N GLY A 22 7.01 -10.82 28.79
CA GLY A 22 7.42 -11.58 27.60
C GLY A 22 6.60 -11.19 26.37
N VAL A 23 7.23 -11.25 25.19
CA VAL A 23 6.60 -10.89 23.91
C VAL A 23 6.61 -12.09 22.98
N GLU A 24 5.43 -12.48 22.50
CA GLU A 24 5.28 -13.51 21.48
C GLU A 24 4.62 -12.93 20.23
N ALA A 25 5.28 -13.10 19.08
CA ALA A 25 4.75 -12.74 17.79
C ALA A 25 4.35 -14.01 17.02
N LEU A 26 3.03 -14.28 16.99
CA LEU A 26 2.42 -15.47 16.40
C LEU A 26 2.62 -15.57 14.88
N ASP A 27 2.87 -14.43 14.23
CA ASP A 27 3.04 -14.25 12.80
C ASP A 27 4.46 -14.60 12.32
N VAL A 28 5.47 -14.43 13.18
CA VAL A 28 6.90 -14.63 12.83
C VAL A 28 7.60 -15.66 13.71
N GLY A 29 6.90 -16.26 14.69
CA GLY A 29 7.47 -17.27 15.59
C GLY A 29 8.53 -16.70 16.54
N LEU A 30 8.55 -15.39 16.73
CA LEU A 30 9.45 -14.73 17.67
C LEU A 30 8.89 -14.87 19.09
N LYS A 31 9.71 -15.39 20.01
CA LYS A 31 9.39 -15.51 21.43
C LYS A 31 10.52 -14.88 22.22
N ILE A 32 10.20 -13.83 22.97
CA ILE A 32 11.12 -13.15 23.87
C ILE A 32 10.65 -13.44 25.29
N HIS A 33 11.48 -14.13 26.07
CA HIS A 33 11.20 -14.45 27.46
C HIS A 33 11.98 -13.52 28.38
N VAL A 34 11.37 -13.11 29.49
CA VAL A 34 11.96 -12.17 30.45
C VAL A 34 13.26 -12.72 31.06
N ASP A 35 13.35 -14.05 31.22
CA ASP A 35 14.50 -14.74 31.80
C ASP A 35 15.67 -14.97 30.82
N ASP A 36 15.55 -14.53 29.57
CA ASP A 36 16.64 -14.65 28.59
C ASP A 36 17.81 -13.71 28.94
N GLY A 37 19.04 -14.22 28.86
CA GLY A 37 20.24 -13.42 29.14
C GLY A 37 20.41 -12.21 28.21
N GLU A 38 21.13 -11.19 28.67
CA GLU A 38 21.29 -9.88 28.00
C GLU A 38 21.73 -9.99 26.52
N LEU A 39 22.64 -10.91 26.20
CA LEU A 39 23.09 -11.16 24.83
C LEU A 39 21.98 -11.72 23.94
N GLN A 40 21.15 -12.62 24.48
CA GLN A 40 20.07 -13.28 23.76
C GLN A 40 18.93 -12.28 23.49
N GLN A 41 18.62 -11.42 24.47
CA GLN A 41 17.71 -10.28 24.29
C GLN A 41 18.18 -9.32 23.20
N THR A 42 19.48 -9.02 23.18
CA THR A 42 20.09 -8.18 22.14
C THR A 42 19.92 -8.81 20.75
N ILE A 43 20.18 -10.12 20.61
CA ILE A 43 19.98 -10.85 19.35
C ILE A 43 18.52 -10.83 18.91
N TYR A 44 17.57 -11.10 19.82
CA TYR A 44 16.15 -11.07 19.48
C TYR A 44 15.67 -9.69 19.06
N SER A 45 16.11 -8.63 19.74
CA SER A 45 15.76 -7.26 19.35
C SER A 45 16.32 -6.88 17.97
N MET A 46 17.54 -7.32 17.65
CA MET A 46 18.11 -7.14 16.30
C MET A 46 17.30 -7.88 15.24
N VAL A 47 16.93 -9.14 15.48
CA VAL A 47 16.08 -9.92 14.56
C VAL A 47 14.72 -9.27 14.37
N ALA A 48 14.09 -8.80 15.46
CA ALA A 48 12.80 -8.12 15.40
C ALA A 48 12.87 -6.83 14.55
N ARG A 49 13.90 -6.02 14.73
CA ARG A 49 14.15 -4.80 13.93
C ARG A 49 14.33 -5.14 12.45
N LEU A 50 15.17 -6.13 12.13
CA LEU A 50 15.41 -6.57 10.75
C LEU A 50 14.12 -7.07 10.07
N MET A 51 13.25 -7.77 10.81
CA MET A 51 11.96 -8.21 10.29
C MET A 51 11.00 -7.04 10.05
N GLY A 52 11.01 -6.03 10.94
CA GLY A 52 10.28 -4.79 10.73
C GLY A 52 10.71 -4.05 9.46
N ASP A 53 12.03 -3.92 9.28
CA ASP A 53 12.62 -3.30 8.09
C ASP A 53 12.26 -4.08 6.82
N LEU A 54 12.31 -5.41 6.86
CA LEU A 54 11.95 -6.27 5.74
C LEU A 54 10.47 -6.10 5.35
N ALA A 55 9.56 -6.10 6.33
CA ALA A 55 8.14 -5.90 6.08
C ALA A 55 7.86 -4.53 5.42
N GLN A 56 8.59 -3.49 5.83
CA GLN A 56 8.51 -2.16 5.21
C GLN A 56 9.04 -2.18 3.76
N ILE A 57 10.15 -2.87 3.50
CA ILE A 57 10.71 -3.03 2.15
C ILE A 57 9.74 -3.78 1.24
N GLU A 58 9.15 -4.88 1.70
CA GLU A 58 8.17 -5.66 0.94
C GLU A 58 6.93 -4.82 0.59
N HIS A 59 6.44 -4.04 1.55
CA HIS A 59 5.33 -3.11 1.32
C HIS A 59 5.66 -2.09 0.23
N GLN A 60 6.84 -1.47 0.31
CA GLN A 60 7.32 -0.51 -0.69
C GLN A 60 7.47 -1.16 -2.08
N GLN A 61 8.03 -2.37 -2.16
CA GLN A 61 8.15 -3.11 -3.41
C GLN A 61 6.78 -3.42 -4.03
N LYS A 62 5.79 -3.80 -3.23
CA LYS A 62 4.42 -4.03 -3.70
C LYS A 62 3.82 -2.76 -4.32
N LEU A 63 3.95 -1.62 -3.64
CA LEU A 63 3.50 -0.33 -4.17
C LEU A 63 4.25 0.06 -5.46
N GLN A 64 5.57 -0.16 -5.51
CA GLN A 64 6.37 0.10 -6.70
C GLN A 64 5.93 -0.76 -7.89
N ARG A 65 5.65 -2.04 -7.68
CA ARG A 65 5.13 -2.95 -8.72
C ARG A 65 3.77 -2.49 -9.26
N ILE A 66 2.85 -2.08 -8.37
CA ILE A 66 1.55 -1.52 -8.79
C ILE A 66 1.76 -0.27 -9.64
N ARG A 67 2.56 0.68 -9.16
CA ARG A 67 2.85 1.93 -9.88
C ARG A 67 3.52 1.67 -11.23
N SER A 68 4.46 0.71 -11.27
CA SER A 68 5.14 0.30 -12.50
C SER A 68 4.15 -0.30 -13.51
N GLY A 69 3.26 -1.19 -13.07
CA GLY A 69 2.22 -1.77 -13.92
C GLY A 69 1.26 -0.73 -14.48
N VAL A 70 0.82 0.24 -13.67
CA VAL A 70 -0.01 1.36 -14.13
C VAL A 70 0.74 2.20 -15.18
N ARG A 71 2.00 2.56 -14.94
CA ARG A 71 2.80 3.31 -15.91
C ARG A 71 3.00 2.55 -17.21
N ALA A 72 3.28 1.25 -17.15
CA ALA A 72 3.44 0.40 -18.34
C ALA A 72 2.15 0.31 -19.15
N ALA A 73 1.00 0.22 -18.49
CA ALA A 73 -0.30 0.29 -19.16
C ALA A 73 -0.52 1.65 -19.84
N GLN A 74 -0.22 2.75 -19.14
CA GLN A 74 -0.33 4.10 -19.69
C GLN A 74 0.62 4.32 -20.89
N SER A 75 1.86 3.85 -20.82
CA SER A 75 2.82 3.96 -21.93
C SER A 75 2.41 3.12 -23.14
N ALA A 76 1.64 2.05 -22.93
CA ALA A 76 1.01 1.27 -23.99
C ALA A 76 -0.30 1.89 -24.52
N GLY A 77 -0.66 3.10 -24.06
CA GLY A 77 -1.86 3.84 -24.46
C GLY A 77 -3.15 3.38 -23.78
N LYS A 78 -3.06 2.54 -22.74
CA LYS A 78 -4.24 2.04 -22.03
C LYS A 78 -4.75 3.08 -21.02
N TRP A 79 -6.07 3.09 -20.84
CA TRP A 79 -6.75 3.87 -19.83
C TRP A 79 -6.77 3.12 -18.49
N THR A 80 -6.21 3.74 -17.45
CA THR A 80 -6.03 3.10 -16.14
C THR A 80 -6.94 3.67 -15.04
N GLY A 81 -7.86 4.57 -15.40
CA GLY A 81 -8.76 5.24 -14.46
C GLY A 81 -10.24 5.04 -14.80
N ARG A 82 -11.11 5.82 -14.15
CA ARG A 82 -12.52 5.91 -14.55
C ARG A 82 -12.60 6.53 -15.95
N PRO A 83 -13.36 5.96 -16.91
CA PRO A 83 -13.49 6.57 -18.23
C PRO A 83 -14.17 7.95 -18.14
N PRO A 84 -13.77 8.91 -18.99
CA PRO A 84 -14.50 10.17 -19.13
C PRO A 84 -15.94 9.92 -19.62
N ALA A 85 -16.85 10.84 -19.30
CA ALA A 85 -18.23 10.75 -19.79
C ALA A 85 -18.26 10.74 -21.34
N GLY A 86 -19.08 9.87 -21.93
CA GLY A 86 -19.10 9.64 -23.37
C GLY A 86 -18.08 8.63 -23.87
N PHE A 87 -17.35 7.96 -22.96
CA PHE A 87 -16.38 6.94 -23.31
C PHE A 87 -16.54 5.70 -22.43
N ILE A 88 -16.22 4.56 -23.01
CA ILE A 88 -16.10 3.27 -22.32
C ILE A 88 -14.67 2.74 -22.48
N VAL A 89 -14.24 1.86 -21.58
CA VAL A 89 -12.97 1.14 -21.73
C VAL A 89 -13.24 -0.21 -22.37
N LYS A 90 -12.65 -0.48 -23.54
CA LYS A 90 -12.67 -1.78 -24.21
C LYS A 90 -11.25 -2.25 -24.46
N ASP A 91 -10.91 -3.45 -23.97
CA ASP A 91 -9.56 -4.04 -24.05
C ASP A 91 -8.45 -3.15 -23.46
N GLY A 92 -8.82 -2.31 -22.48
CA GLY A 92 -7.94 -1.34 -21.85
C GLY A 92 -7.80 -0.01 -22.59
N TYR A 93 -8.48 0.20 -23.73
CA TYR A 93 -8.43 1.43 -24.50
C TYR A 93 -9.75 2.19 -24.43
N LEU A 94 -9.70 3.52 -24.48
CA LEU A 94 -10.91 4.34 -24.59
C LEU A 94 -11.58 4.11 -25.94
N ARG A 95 -12.89 3.91 -25.90
CA ARG A 95 -13.78 3.88 -27.06
C ARG A 95 -14.92 4.84 -26.79
N VAL A 96 -15.34 5.57 -27.81
CA VAL A 96 -16.47 6.49 -27.72
C VAL A 96 -17.74 5.67 -27.53
N ASP A 97 -18.56 6.07 -26.55
CA ASP A 97 -19.98 5.74 -26.52
C ASP A 97 -20.71 6.86 -27.29
N PRO A 98 -21.19 6.62 -28.53
CA PRO A 98 -21.73 7.70 -29.34
C PRO A 98 -22.95 8.38 -28.71
N ALA A 99 -23.80 7.63 -28.00
CA ALA A 99 -25.02 8.18 -27.43
C ALA A 99 -24.69 9.14 -26.28
N GLU A 100 -23.87 8.68 -25.33
CA GLU A 100 -23.46 9.49 -24.19
C GLU A 100 -22.55 10.65 -24.64
N PHE A 101 -21.64 10.43 -25.59
CA PHE A 101 -20.74 11.47 -26.10
C PHE A 101 -21.51 12.62 -26.78
N LEU A 102 -22.49 12.30 -27.63
CA LEU A 102 -23.33 13.32 -28.26
C LEU A 102 -24.18 14.06 -27.22
N HIS A 103 -24.68 13.35 -26.21
CA HIS A 103 -25.41 13.98 -25.11
C HIS A 103 -24.55 14.99 -24.34
N VAL A 104 -23.33 14.61 -23.98
CA VAL A 104 -22.37 15.51 -23.30
C VAL A 104 -22.00 16.70 -24.19
N ARG A 105 -21.81 16.49 -25.49
CA ARG A 105 -21.53 17.58 -26.43
C ARG A 105 -22.68 18.58 -26.55
N GLU A 106 -23.91 18.08 -26.61
CA GLU A 106 -25.09 18.95 -26.65
C GLU A 106 -25.23 19.74 -25.35
N ALA A 107 -25.05 19.09 -24.20
CA ALA A 107 -25.05 19.76 -22.90
C ALA A 107 -24.02 20.91 -22.84
N LEU A 108 -22.79 20.69 -23.33
CA LEU A 108 -21.77 21.73 -23.41
C LEU A 108 -22.17 22.87 -24.36
N THR A 109 -22.77 22.54 -25.50
CA THR A 109 -23.22 23.53 -26.49
C THR A 109 -24.33 24.42 -25.93
N ARG A 110 -25.23 23.85 -25.13
CA ARG A 110 -26.30 24.60 -24.45
C ARG A 110 -25.73 25.58 -23.43
N VAL A 111 -24.78 25.14 -22.61
CA VAL A 111 -24.09 26.04 -21.66
C VAL A 111 -23.37 27.19 -22.38
N ASP A 112 -22.71 26.91 -23.52
CA ASP A 112 -22.03 27.94 -24.33
C ASP A 112 -23.02 28.97 -24.91
N ARG A 113 -24.26 28.56 -25.19
CA ARG A 113 -25.36 29.45 -25.60
C ARG A 113 -26.03 30.18 -24.43
N GLY A 114 -25.68 29.86 -23.19
CA GLY A 114 -26.24 30.46 -21.97
C GLY A 114 -27.54 29.82 -21.48
N GLU A 115 -27.82 28.57 -21.87
CA GLU A 115 -28.95 27.76 -21.35
C GLU A 115 -28.59 26.93 -20.11
#